data_AF-A0A2E2Y9Z8-F1
#
_entry.id   AF-A0A2E2Y9Z8-F1
#
_cell.length_a   1.000
_cell.length_b   1.000
_cell.length_c   1.000
_cell.angle_alpha   90.00
_cell.angle_beta   90.00
_cell.angle_gamma   90.00
#
_symmetry.space_group_name_H-M   'P 1'
#
loop_
_entity.id
_entity.type
_entity.pdbx_description
1 polymer ?
#
loop_
_entity_poly.entity_id
_entity_poly.type
_entity_poly.pdbx_seq_one_letter_code
_entity_poly.pdbx_strand_id
1 'polypeptide(L)'
;MNKYLLLPLFLAFIACEKDTSPDLFYYDETGCADAWWVDAPPIDTLTMDIYEEYVASYLENNNVEVLSFNVTYDSTVAQVCMACFCKTGKVLQIEVQSGKKRKMRQLGFYQ
;
A
#
# COMPACT_ATOMS: atom_id res chain seq x y z
N MET A 1 -13.95 -63.45 -8.90
CA MET A 1 -14.68 -62.26 -9.41
C MET A 1 -14.27 -61.06 -8.60
N ASN A 2 -13.18 -60.37 -8.96
CA ASN A 2 -12.75 -59.15 -8.27
C ASN A 2 -13.31 -57.94 -9.02
N LYS A 3 -14.29 -57.27 -8.41
CA LYS A 3 -14.83 -55.98 -8.89
C LYS A 3 -13.95 -54.87 -8.30
N TYR A 4 -13.09 -54.27 -9.10
CA TYR A 4 -12.41 -53.02 -8.74
C TYR A 4 -13.38 -51.86 -9.00
N LEU A 5 -13.87 -51.27 -7.91
CA LEU A 5 -14.71 -50.07 -7.93
C LEU A 5 -13.77 -48.86 -8.10
N LEU A 6 -13.62 -48.38 -9.33
CA LEU A 6 -12.93 -47.12 -9.64
C LEU A 6 -13.84 -45.95 -9.26
N LEU A 7 -13.49 -45.23 -8.21
CA LEU A 7 -14.15 -43.99 -7.78
C LEU A 7 -13.43 -42.80 -8.45
N PRO A 8 -14.09 -41.99 -9.30
CA PRO A 8 -13.45 -40.84 -9.90
C PRO A 8 -13.38 -39.71 -8.87
N LEU A 9 -12.15 -39.31 -8.52
CA LEU A 9 -11.86 -38.14 -7.71
C LEU A 9 -12.16 -36.89 -8.55
N PHE A 10 -13.40 -36.40 -8.47
CA PHE A 10 -13.78 -35.10 -9.01
C PHE A 10 -13.10 -34.00 -8.18
N LEU A 11 -11.91 -33.58 -8.62
CA LEU A 11 -11.29 -32.32 -8.21
C LEU A 11 -12.11 -31.18 -8.80
N ALA A 12 -13.11 -30.71 -8.05
CA ALA A 12 -13.75 -29.44 -8.33
C ALA A 12 -12.71 -28.33 -8.14
N PHE A 13 -12.16 -27.82 -9.26
CA PHE A 13 -11.42 -26.57 -9.27
C PHE A 13 -12.42 -25.47 -8.94
N ILE A 14 -12.49 -25.08 -7.67
CA ILE A 14 -13.14 -23.86 -7.25
C ILE A 14 -12.32 -22.74 -7.90
N ALA A 15 -12.80 -22.21 -9.02
CA ALA A 15 -12.24 -21.01 -9.63
C ALA A 15 -12.41 -19.89 -8.61
N CYS A 16 -11.33 -19.53 -7.92
CA CYS A 16 -11.30 -18.35 -7.07
C CYS A 16 -11.37 -17.15 -8.01
N GLU A 17 -12.55 -16.56 -8.12
CA GLU A 17 -12.74 -15.29 -8.81
C GLU A 17 -11.94 -14.24 -8.04
N LYS A 18 -10.83 -13.81 -8.63
CA LYS A 18 -9.97 -12.82 -8.02
C LYS A 18 -10.67 -11.49 -8.19
N ASP A 19 -11.08 -10.88 -7.08
CA ASP A 19 -11.59 -9.53 -7.07
C ASP A 19 -10.55 -8.60 -7.71
N THR A 20 -10.91 -7.98 -8.83
CA THR A 20 -10.05 -7.07 -9.59
C THR A 20 -10.25 -5.62 -9.18
N SER A 21 -11.11 -5.35 -8.18
CA SER A 21 -11.29 -4.00 -7.67
C SER A 21 -9.99 -3.48 -7.02
N PRO A 22 -9.68 -2.18 -7.18
CA PRO A 22 -8.56 -1.55 -6.49
C PRO A 22 -8.63 -1.77 -4.98
N ASP A 23 -7.47 -2.01 -4.37
CA ASP A 23 -7.34 -2.08 -2.92
C ASP A 23 -6.95 -0.68 -2.40
N LEU A 24 -7.69 -0.13 -1.43
CA LEU A 24 -7.34 1.10 -0.72
C LEU A 24 -6.44 0.80 0.48
N PHE A 25 -5.39 1.61 0.65
CA PHE A 25 -4.44 1.56 1.77
C PHE A 25 -4.18 2.94 2.36
N TYR A 26 -3.67 2.93 3.58
CA TYR A 26 -3.31 4.10 4.37
C TYR A 26 -1.87 4.04 4.86
N TYR A 27 -1.26 5.20 5.07
CA TYR A 27 0.05 5.34 5.69
C TYR A 27 0.11 6.63 6.52
N ASP A 28 0.57 6.50 7.77
CA ASP A 28 0.80 7.65 8.64
C ASP A 28 2.17 8.26 8.34
N GLU A 29 2.18 9.44 7.71
CA GLU A 29 3.42 10.15 7.37
C GLU A 29 4.25 10.42 8.63
N THR A 30 5.56 10.20 8.54
CA THR A 30 6.51 10.53 9.60
C THR A 30 7.27 11.82 9.27
N GLY A 31 7.86 12.45 10.27
CA GLY A 31 8.55 13.72 10.10
C GLY A 31 9.74 13.68 9.11
N CYS A 32 10.48 12.57 9.07
CA CYS A 32 11.58 12.35 8.11
C CYS A 32 11.99 10.90 7.89
N ALA A 33 11.27 9.92 8.44
CA ALA A 33 11.67 8.51 8.36
C ALA A 33 11.05 7.75 7.17
N ASP A 34 10.16 8.38 6.40
CA ASP A 34 9.51 7.70 5.26
C ASP A 34 10.52 7.44 4.14
N ALA A 35 10.46 6.24 3.57
CA ALA A 35 11.50 5.73 2.66
C ALA A 35 11.62 6.50 1.34
N TRP A 36 10.58 7.25 0.94
CA TRP A 36 10.59 8.07 -0.28
C TRP A 36 11.29 9.42 -0.11
N TRP A 37 11.69 9.81 1.11
CA TRP A 37 12.37 11.10 1.34
C TRP A 37 13.89 11.09 1.07
N VAL A 38 14.48 9.94 0.73
CA VAL A 38 15.95 9.77 0.60
C VAL A 38 16.59 10.72 -0.44
N ASP A 39 15.85 11.09 -1.49
CA ASP A 39 16.33 11.97 -2.57
C ASP A 39 15.31 13.08 -2.91
N ALA A 40 14.41 13.39 -1.98
CA ALA A 40 13.34 14.33 -2.21
C ALA A 40 13.80 15.78 -2.27
N PRO A 41 13.09 16.65 -3.01
CA PRO A 41 13.43 18.05 -3.07
C PRO A 41 13.19 18.71 -1.71
N PRO A 42 13.82 19.88 -1.47
CA PRO A 42 13.55 20.69 -0.29
C PRO A 42 12.05 20.93 -0.05
N ILE A 43 11.61 20.88 1.22
CA ILE A 43 10.20 20.99 1.65
C ILE A 43 9.51 22.25 1.10
N ASP A 44 10.23 23.35 0.95
CA ASP A 44 9.74 24.63 0.42
C ASP A 44 9.34 24.58 -1.06
N THR A 45 9.73 23.52 -1.77
CA THR A 45 9.33 23.27 -3.17
C THR A 45 8.32 22.14 -3.34
N LEU A 46 7.89 21.52 -2.23
CA LEU A 46 7.00 20.35 -2.26
C LEU A 46 5.57 20.75 -2.61
N THR A 47 5.15 20.44 -3.83
CA THR A 47 3.73 20.47 -4.25
C THR A 47 3.08 19.11 -4.04
N MET A 48 1.76 19.03 -4.13
CA MET A 48 1.04 17.74 -4.07
C MET A 48 1.44 16.81 -5.21
N ASP A 49 1.61 17.33 -6.43
CA ASP A 49 2.02 16.53 -7.60
C ASP A 49 3.43 15.94 -7.42
N ILE A 50 4.36 16.74 -6.89
CA ILE A 50 5.70 16.25 -6.57
C ILE A 50 5.62 15.21 -5.45
N TYR A 51 4.79 15.45 -4.43
CA TYR A 51 4.65 14.48 -3.35
C TYR A 51 4.12 13.13 -3.86
N GLU A 52 3.06 13.17 -4.68
CA GLU A 52 2.53 11.99 -5.35
C GLU A 52 3.62 11.27 -6.17
N GLU A 53 4.40 11.99 -6.97
CA GLU A 53 5.48 11.42 -7.79
C GLU A 53 6.50 10.63 -6.97
N TYR A 54 6.94 11.16 -5.82
CA TYR A 54 7.93 10.48 -4.97
C TYR A 54 7.37 9.23 -4.31
N VAL A 55 6.12 9.29 -3.81
CA VAL A 55 5.47 8.14 -3.19
C VAL A 55 5.17 7.07 -4.26
N ALA A 56 4.64 7.48 -5.42
CA ALA A 56 4.38 6.60 -6.55
C ALA A 56 5.66 5.92 -7.03
N SER A 57 6.74 6.67 -7.26
CA SER A 57 8.04 6.13 -7.65
C SER A 57 8.57 5.09 -6.65
N TYR A 58 8.44 5.35 -5.34
CA TYR A 58 8.82 4.39 -4.30
C TYR A 58 8.00 3.09 -4.38
N LEU A 59 6.68 3.20 -4.58
CA LEU A 59 5.78 2.06 -4.69
C LEU A 59 6.00 1.27 -6.00
N GLU A 60 6.23 1.95 -7.12
CA GLU A 60 6.50 1.36 -8.42
C GLU A 60 7.83 0.59 -8.44
N ASN A 61 8.89 1.17 -7.85
CA ASN A 61 10.16 0.48 -7.61
C ASN A 61 10.00 -0.77 -6.73
N ASN A 62 8.90 -0.86 -6.00
CA ASN A 62 8.49 -2.00 -5.21
C ASN A 62 7.43 -2.89 -5.90
N ASN A 63 7.23 -2.74 -7.21
CA ASN A 63 6.24 -3.47 -8.02
C ASN A 63 4.79 -3.26 -7.55
N VAL A 64 4.46 -2.05 -7.11
CA VAL A 64 3.10 -1.61 -6.77
C VAL A 64 2.74 -0.40 -7.63
N GLU A 65 1.75 -0.57 -8.49
CA GLU A 65 1.21 0.52 -9.31
C GLU A 65 0.18 1.32 -8.49
N VAL A 66 0.33 2.64 -8.48
CA VAL A 66 -0.59 3.58 -7.83
C VAL A 66 -1.67 3.98 -8.83
N LEU A 67 -2.93 3.87 -8.42
CA LEU A 67 -4.10 4.23 -9.22
C LEU A 67 -4.71 5.57 -8.79
N SER A 68 -4.57 5.89 -7.50
CA SER A 68 -5.06 7.13 -6.90
C SER A 68 -4.21 7.47 -5.68
N PHE A 69 -3.95 8.76 -5.47
CA PHE A 69 -3.22 9.30 -4.34
C PHE A 69 -3.96 10.48 -3.74
N ASN A 70 -4.12 10.47 -2.42
CA ASN A 70 -4.67 11.58 -1.67
C ASN A 70 -3.99 11.68 -0.31
N VAL A 71 -3.98 12.88 0.27
CA VAL A 71 -3.45 13.12 1.61
C VAL A 71 -4.51 13.83 2.43
N THR A 72 -4.80 13.27 3.59
CA THR A 72 -5.70 13.86 4.58
C THR A 72 -4.95 14.19 5.86
N TYR A 73 -5.55 15.00 6.71
CA TYR A 73 -4.99 15.30 8.03
C TYR A 73 -5.90 14.73 9.13
N ASP A 74 -5.32 13.96 10.05
CA ASP A 74 -5.97 13.43 11.24
C ASP A 74 -5.17 13.85 12.50
N SER A 75 -5.79 14.73 13.30
CA SER A 75 -5.18 15.21 14.54
C SER A 75 -4.96 14.12 15.59
N THR A 76 -5.65 12.98 15.51
CA THR A 76 -5.48 11.85 16.44
C THR A 76 -4.23 11.02 16.13
N VAL A 77 -3.73 11.13 14.90
CA VAL A 77 -2.49 10.50 14.42
C VAL A 77 -1.27 11.39 14.73
N ALA A 78 -1.45 12.72 14.76
CA ALA A 78 -0.38 13.68 15.01
C ALA A 78 0.29 13.50 16.37
N GLN A 79 1.63 13.57 16.40
CA GLN A 79 2.42 13.44 17.62
C GLN A 79 3.27 14.69 17.84
N VAL A 80 3.23 15.24 19.05
CA VAL A 80 4.09 16.37 19.44
C VAL A 80 5.47 15.84 19.84
N CYS A 81 6.32 15.60 18.86
CA CYS A 81 7.72 15.22 19.08
C CYS A 81 8.64 15.60 17.91
N MET A 82 9.95 15.66 18.18
CA MET A 82 10.97 16.14 17.23
C MET A 82 11.79 15.00 16.57
N ALA A 83 11.41 13.74 16.77
CA ALA A 83 12.12 12.60 16.18
C ALA A 83 11.59 12.31 14.77
N CYS A 84 12.44 11.77 13.87
CA CYS A 84 12.03 11.52 12.47
C CYS A 84 10.86 10.55 12.33
N PHE A 85 10.71 9.60 13.24
CA PHE A 85 9.62 8.61 13.22
C PHE A 85 8.30 9.16 13.83
N CYS A 86 8.30 10.38 14.34
CA CYS A 86 7.10 11.02 14.86
C CYS A 86 6.10 11.24 13.73
N LYS A 87 4.85 10.89 13.98
CA LYS A 87 3.77 11.05 13.01
C LYS A 87 3.39 12.51 12.87
N THR A 88 3.26 13.00 11.64
CA THR A 88 2.91 14.40 11.35
C THR A 88 1.41 14.68 11.46
N GLY A 89 0.60 13.62 11.45
CA GLY A 89 -0.86 13.70 11.34
C GLY A 89 -1.35 13.68 9.89
N LYS A 90 -0.46 13.75 8.89
CA LYS A 90 -0.86 13.46 7.51
C LYS A 90 -1.03 11.96 7.33
N VAL A 91 -2.14 11.59 6.69
CA VAL A 91 -2.50 10.20 6.36
C VAL A 91 -2.65 10.11 4.85
N LEU A 92 -1.76 9.35 4.22
CA LEU A 92 -1.83 9.03 2.80
C LEU A 92 -2.98 8.04 2.58
N GLN A 93 -3.71 8.21 1.50
CA GLN A 93 -4.74 7.30 1.01
C GLN A 93 -4.36 6.92 -0.41
N ILE A 94 -4.07 5.64 -0.62
CA ILE A 94 -3.53 5.15 -1.89
C ILE A 94 -4.37 3.97 -2.38
N GLU A 95 -4.92 4.10 -3.57
CA GLU A 95 -5.51 2.98 -4.28
C GLU A 95 -4.45 2.32 -5.15
N VAL A 96 -4.37 1.00 -5.08
CA VAL A 96 -3.41 0.19 -5.87
C VAL A 96 -4.14 -0.98 -6.53
N GLN A 97 -3.51 -1.59 -7.53
CA GLN A 97 -4.04 -2.81 -8.14
C GLN A 97 -4.30 -3.91 -7.09
N SER A 98 -5.33 -4.72 -7.33
CA SER A 98 -5.75 -5.77 -6.40
C SER A 98 -4.65 -6.81 -6.14
N GLY A 99 -4.62 -7.34 -4.92
CA GLY A 99 -3.71 -8.42 -4.54
C GLY A 99 -2.31 -7.95 -4.16
N LYS A 100 -2.11 -6.65 -3.93
CA LYS A 100 -0.85 -6.08 -3.41
C LYS A 100 -0.79 -6.04 -1.88
N LYS A 101 -1.84 -6.49 -1.19
CA LYS A 101 -1.97 -6.48 0.30
C LYS A 101 -0.73 -6.92 1.07
N ARG A 102 -0.12 -8.05 0.71
CA ARG A 102 1.09 -8.53 1.40
C ARG A 102 2.25 -7.55 1.22
N LYS A 103 2.46 -7.05 0.01
CA LYS A 103 3.55 -6.12 -0.31
C LYS A 103 3.33 -4.78 0.37
N MET A 104 2.12 -4.22 0.29
CA MET A 104 1.76 -2.96 0.96
C MET A 104 2.03 -3.01 2.48
N ARG A 105 1.61 -4.09 3.15
CA ARG A 105 1.90 -4.30 4.58
C ARG A 105 3.39 -4.37 4.90
N GLN A 106 4.19 -4.99 4.03
CA GLN A 106 5.65 -5.04 4.19
C GLN A 106 6.30 -3.66 4.04
N LEU A 107 5.67 -2.75 3.29
CA LEU A 107 6.13 -1.38 3.10
C LEU A 107 5.60 -0.41 4.18
N GLY A 108 4.84 -0.91 5.16
CA GLY A 108 4.29 -0.11 6.27
C GLY A 108 2.87 0.41 6.06
N PHE A 109 2.24 0.13 4.92
CA PHE A 109 0.85 0.53 4.64
C PHE A 109 -0.16 -0.40 5.33
N TYR A 110 -1.30 0.14 5.73
CA TYR A 110 -2.39 -0.59 6.39
C TYR A 110 -3.72 -0.42 5.65
N GLN A 111 -4.70 -1.26 5.99
CA GLN A 111 -6.11 -1.17 5.54
C GLN A 111 -6.99 -1.07 6.77
#